data_AF-A0AA88RS06-F1
#
_entry.id   AF-A0AA88RS06-F1
#
_cell.length_a   1.000
_cell.length_b   1.000
_cell.length_c   1.000
_cell.angle_alpha   90.00
_cell.angle_beta   90.00
_cell.angle_gamma   90.00
#
_symmetry.space_group_name_H-M   'P 1'
#
loop_
_entity.id
_entity.type
_entity.pdbx_description
1 polymer ?
#
loop_
_entity_poly.entity_id
_entity_poly.type
_entity_poly.pdbx_seq_one_letter_code
_entity_poly.pdbx_strand_id
1 'polypeptide(L)'
;MWKLKIAEGRGPYLYSTNNFVGRQIWEFDPDAGTPEEREEVEKARELFRKNRRKGVHPCGDMIMRMQLIKESGIDLSIPPARLGEEEEVNHDAVTTAVKKALRLNRAIQGHDGHWPAENAGPMFFTPPLVYFH
;
A
#
# COMPACT_ATOMS: atom_id res chain seq x y z
N MET A 1 -10.28 5.88 12.22
CA MET A 1 -9.63 5.15 11.13
C MET A 1 -8.14 5.50 11.11
N TRP A 2 -7.28 4.54 10.74
CA TRP A 2 -5.86 4.82 10.50
C TRP A 2 -5.70 5.56 9.18
N LYS A 3 -4.96 6.66 9.14
CA LYS A 3 -4.70 7.49 7.95
C LYS A 3 -3.22 7.46 7.60
N LEU A 4 -2.94 7.23 6.31
CA LEU A 4 -1.59 7.31 5.78
C LEU A 4 -1.19 8.78 5.59
N LYS A 5 -0.05 9.18 6.15
CA LYS A 5 0.57 10.49 5.88
C LYS A 5 1.88 10.28 5.13
N ILE A 6 2.05 11.01 4.04
CA ILE A 6 3.22 10.92 3.14
C ILE A 6 3.92 12.27 3.11
N ALA A 7 5.25 12.26 3.12
CA ALA A 7 6.09 13.46 3.01
C ALA A 7 5.82 14.54 4.08
N GLU A 8 5.25 14.16 5.22
CA GLU A 8 5.00 15.05 6.36
C GLU A 8 6.06 14.88 7.45
N GLY A 9 6.52 16.00 8.06
CA GLY A 9 7.59 15.95 9.07
C GLY A 9 7.97 17.26 9.76
N ARG A 10 7.04 18.17 10.06
CA ARG A 10 7.36 19.50 10.62
C ARG A 10 7.53 19.54 12.16
N GLY A 11 7.95 18.44 12.78
CA GLY A 11 8.13 18.36 14.23
C GLY A 11 9.48 18.93 14.68
N PRO A 12 9.61 19.44 15.93
CA PRO A 12 10.84 20.03 16.44
C PRO A 12 12.04 19.06 16.47
N TYR A 13 11.77 17.75 16.41
CA TYR A 13 12.78 16.68 16.44
C TYR A 13 12.88 15.90 15.11
N LEU A 14 12.32 16.44 14.02
CA LEU A 14 12.38 15.83 12.70
C LEU A 14 13.25 16.67 11.77
N TYR A 15 14.28 16.05 11.20
CA TYR A 15 15.19 16.66 10.23
C TYR A 15 15.16 15.87 8.92
N SER A 16 15.28 16.56 7.78
CA SER A 16 15.35 15.93 6.47
C SER A 16 16.24 16.73 5.52
N THR A 17 17.00 16.01 4.69
CA THR A 17 17.80 16.56 3.59
C THR A 17 17.05 16.60 2.26
N ASN A 18 15.87 15.96 2.18
CA ASN A 18 15.08 15.80 0.97
C ASN A 18 13.61 16.22 1.16
N ASN A 19 13.32 17.07 2.15
CA ASN A 19 11.98 17.54 2.49
C ASN A 19 10.96 16.40 2.75
N PHE A 20 11.42 15.34 3.41
CA PHE A 20 10.64 14.15 3.81
C PHE A 20 10.08 13.30 2.67
N VAL A 21 10.51 13.52 1.42
CA VAL A 21 10.12 12.66 0.28
C VAL A 21 10.44 11.19 0.59
N GLY A 22 9.47 10.31 0.38
CA GLY A 22 9.54 8.88 0.69
C GLY A 22 9.20 8.50 2.13
N ARG A 23 8.95 9.47 3.01
CA ARG A 23 8.49 9.22 4.38
C ARG A 23 7.00 8.87 4.37
N GLN A 24 6.65 7.77 5.02
CA GLN A 24 5.27 7.40 5.32
C GLN A 24 5.09 7.15 6.83
N ILE A 25 3.98 7.62 7.40
CA ILE A 25 3.57 7.32 8.79
C ILE A 25 2.07 7.05 8.85
N TRP A 26 1.63 6.40 9.92
CA TRP A 26 0.23 6.14 10.22
C TRP A 26 -0.22 6.97 11.42
N GLU A 27 -1.31 7.69 11.27
CA GLU A 27 -1.96 8.45 12.33
C GLU A 27 -3.38 7.91 12.55
N PHE A 28 -3.78 7.71 13.80
CA PHE A 28 -5.14 7.29 14.09
C PHE A 28 -6.03 8.51 14.32
N ASP A 29 -7.11 8.61 13.55
CA ASP A 29 -8.12 9.65 13.68
C ASP A 29 -9.48 9.01 14.01
N PRO A 30 -10.07 9.22 15.21
CA PRO A 30 -11.32 8.59 15.60
C PRO A 30 -12.53 9.03 14.76
N ASP A 31 -12.48 10.20 14.15
CA ASP A 31 -13.58 10.82 13.41
C ASP A 31 -13.44 10.62 11.89
N ALA A 32 -12.27 10.19 11.42
CA ALA A 32 -12.04 9.89 10.02
C ALA A 32 -12.92 8.74 9.46
N GLY A 33 -13.32 8.93 8.20
CA GLY A 33 -13.96 7.95 7.34
C GLY A 33 -15.47 7.82 7.54
N THR A 34 -16.19 7.58 6.44
CA THR A 34 -17.64 7.31 6.48
C THR A 34 -17.93 5.94 7.12
N PRO A 35 -19.16 5.66 7.56
CA PRO A 35 -19.54 4.34 8.06
C PRO A 35 -19.19 3.20 7.09
N GLU A 36 -19.39 3.42 5.78
CA GLU A 36 -19.09 2.46 4.72
C GLU A 36 -17.59 2.20 4.62
N GLU A 37 -16.76 3.24 4.66
CA GLU A 37 -15.31 3.11 4.61
C GLU A 37 -14.75 2.36 5.82
N ARG A 38 -15.32 2.62 7.00
CA ARG A 38 -14.97 1.90 8.23
C ARG A 38 -15.33 0.42 8.10
N GLU A 39 -16.48 0.11 7.52
CA GLU A 39 -16.91 -1.27 7.26
C GLU A 39 -15.98 -1.97 6.26
N GLU A 40 -15.57 -1.31 5.18
CA GLU A 40 -14.62 -1.87 4.22
C GLU A 40 -13.26 -2.17 4.86
N VAL A 41 -12.77 -1.28 5.73
CA VAL A 41 -11.52 -1.50 6.50
C VAL A 41 -11.65 -2.70 7.44
N GLU A 42 -12.78 -2.86 8.12
CA GLU A 42 -12.99 -4.03 8.99
C GLU A 42 -13.13 -5.33 8.18
N LYS A 43 -13.78 -5.31 7.02
CA LYS A 43 -13.78 -6.44 6.07
C LYS A 43 -12.36 -6.82 5.64
N ALA A 44 -11.52 -5.83 5.31
CA ALA A 44 -10.12 -6.06 4.96
C ALA A 44 -9.33 -6.69 6.13
N ARG A 45 -9.56 -6.22 7.36
CA ARG A 45 -8.95 -6.78 8.57
C ARG A 45 -9.39 -8.22 8.84
N GLU A 46 -10.67 -8.52 8.67
CA GLU A 46 -11.17 -9.89 8.79
C GLU A 46 -10.56 -10.81 7.74
N LEU A 47 -10.49 -10.36 6.49
CA LEU A 47 -9.88 -11.13 5.40
C LEU A 47 -8.40 -11.43 5.70
N PHE A 48 -7.66 -10.43 6.19
CA PHE A 48 -6.29 -10.60 6.64
C PHE A 48 -6.17 -11.69 7.72
N ARG A 49 -7.02 -11.63 8.76
CA ARG A 49 -7.05 -12.63 9.84
C ARG A 49 -7.39 -14.03 9.32
N LYS A 50 -8.36 -14.14 8.41
CA LYS A 50 -8.77 -15.42 7.79
C LYS A 50 -7.64 -16.02 6.96
N ASN A 51 -6.99 -15.23 6.11
CA ASN A 51 -5.88 -15.69 5.26
C ASN A 51 -4.67 -16.13 6.09
N ARG A 52 -4.30 -15.34 7.11
CA ARG A 52 -3.23 -15.69 8.05
C ARG A 52 -3.46 -17.04 8.73
N ARG A 53 -4.70 -17.30 9.17
CA ARG A 53 -5.09 -18.58 9.80
C ARG A 53 -5.02 -19.77 8.84
N LYS A 54 -5.20 -19.54 7.54
CA LYS A 54 -5.12 -20.56 6.48
C LYS A 54 -3.67 -20.82 6.01
N GLY A 55 -2.68 -20.15 6.58
CA GLY A 55 -1.29 -20.24 6.13
C GLY A 55 -1.00 -19.50 4.82
N VAL A 56 -1.94 -18.69 4.33
CA VAL A 56 -1.71 -17.81 3.17
C VAL A 56 -1.02 -16.56 3.65
N HIS A 57 0.12 -16.20 3.04
CA HIS A 57 0.83 -14.96 3.32
C HIS A 57 -0.08 -13.75 3.06
N PRO A 58 -0.55 -13.04 4.11
CA PRO A 58 -1.45 -11.92 3.94
C PRO A 58 -0.64 -10.63 3.69
N CYS A 59 -1.16 -9.72 2.88
CA CYS A 59 -0.53 -8.44 2.59
C CYS A 59 -1.02 -7.38 3.60
N GLY A 60 -0.11 -6.74 4.34
CA GLY A 60 -0.43 -5.67 5.28
C GLY A 60 -0.77 -4.33 4.61
N ASP A 61 -0.40 -4.16 3.33
CA ASP A 61 -0.65 -2.95 2.55
C ASP A 61 -2.13 -2.71 2.19
N MET A 62 -3.05 -3.62 2.51
CA MET A 62 -4.41 -3.53 1.96
C MET A 62 -5.09 -2.18 2.30
N ILE A 63 -5.00 -1.75 3.56
CA ILE A 63 -5.57 -0.48 4.01
C ILE A 63 -4.88 0.72 3.33
N MET A 64 -3.56 0.65 3.15
CA MET A 64 -2.76 1.65 2.44
C MET A 64 -3.22 1.79 0.98
N ARG A 65 -3.36 0.66 0.27
CA ARG A 65 -3.79 0.62 -1.13
C ARG A 65 -5.21 1.15 -1.28
N MET A 66 -6.13 0.82 -0.35
CA MET A 66 -7.49 1.36 -0.37
C MET A 66 -7.52 2.89 -0.33
N GLN A 67 -6.71 3.50 0.56
CA GLN A 67 -6.63 4.97 0.66
C GLN A 67 -6.02 5.60 -0.59
N LEU A 68 -4.88 5.09 -1.07
CA LEU A 68 -4.19 5.64 -2.24
C LEU A 68 -5.01 5.48 -3.52
N ILE A 69 -5.64 4.32 -3.74
CA ILE A 69 -6.48 4.08 -4.93
C ILE A 69 -7.64 5.08 -4.94
N LYS A 70 -8.30 5.28 -3.79
CA LYS A 70 -9.39 6.23 -3.65
C LYS A 70 -8.93 7.66 -3.96
N GLU A 71 -7.80 8.09 -3.39
CA GLU A 71 -7.24 9.42 -3.59
C GLU A 71 -6.76 9.65 -5.03
N SER A 72 -6.29 8.62 -5.71
CA SER A 72 -5.76 8.71 -7.09
C SER A 72 -6.84 9.03 -8.13
N GLY A 73 -8.10 8.65 -7.89
CA GLY A 73 -9.19 8.75 -8.85
C GLY A 73 -8.99 7.92 -10.13
N ILE A 74 -8.04 6.98 -10.14
CA ILE A 74 -7.70 6.20 -11.34
C ILE A 74 -8.68 5.05 -11.52
N ASP A 75 -9.19 4.93 -12.75
CA ASP A 75 -10.04 3.83 -13.15
C ASP A 75 -9.27 2.49 -13.24
N LEU A 76 -9.58 1.57 -12.32
CA LEU A 76 -9.02 0.22 -12.25
C LEU A 76 -9.97 -0.87 -12.79
N SER A 77 -11.03 -0.49 -13.52
CA SER A 77 -12.07 -1.41 -14.02
C SER A 77 -11.63 -2.37 -15.12
N ILE A 78 -10.43 -2.20 -15.69
CA ILE A 78 -9.88 -3.12 -16.71
C ILE A 78 -9.90 -4.55 -16.16
N PRO A 79 -10.60 -5.51 -16.79
CA PRO A 79 -10.65 -6.89 -16.32
C PRO A 79 -9.26 -7.55 -16.43
N PRO A 80 -8.92 -8.49 -15.53
CA PRO A 80 -7.67 -9.23 -15.64
C PRO A 80 -7.71 -10.14 -16.87
N ALA A 81 -6.70 -10.06 -17.73
CA ALA A 81 -6.43 -11.09 -18.73
C ALA A 81 -5.80 -12.30 -18.00
N ARG A 82 -6.41 -13.48 -18.15
CA ARG A 82 -5.89 -14.74 -17.61
C ARG A 82 -5.84 -15.72 -18.77
N LEU A 83 -4.65 -16.24 -19.05
CA LEU A 83 -4.44 -17.30 -20.03
C LEU A 83 -4.55 -18.65 -19.32
N GLY A 84 -5.07 -19.66 -20.01
CA GLY A 84 -5.02 -21.05 -19.56
C GLY A 84 -3.59 -21.60 -19.53
N GLU A 85 -3.38 -22.76 -18.89
CA GLU A 85 -2.04 -23.38 -18.81
C GLU A 85 -1.45 -23.75 -20.17
N GLU A 86 -2.30 -24.14 -21.14
CA GLU A 86 -1.90 -24.54 -22.50
C GLU A 86 -2.14 -23.42 -23.53
N GLU A 87 -2.58 -22.24 -23.10
CA GLU A 87 -2.88 -21.14 -24.02
C GLU A 87 -1.62 -20.33 -24.34
N GLU A 88 -1.35 -20.14 -25.64
CA GLU A 88 -0.19 -19.36 -26.07
C GLU A 88 -0.32 -17.87 -25.69
N VAL A 89 0.79 -17.29 -25.24
CA VAL A 89 0.87 -15.87 -24.91
C VAL A 89 0.65 -15.04 -26.18
N ASN A 90 -0.40 -14.21 -26.16
CA ASN A 90 -0.72 -13.31 -27.26
C ASN A 90 -0.53 -11.82 -26.87
N HIS A 91 -0.39 -10.99 -27.89
CA HIS A 91 -0.11 -9.56 -27.75
C HIS A 91 -1.21 -8.81 -26.95
N ASP A 92 -2.47 -9.20 -27.11
CA ASP A 92 -3.60 -8.51 -26.48
C ASP A 92 -3.68 -8.81 -24.98
N ALA A 93 -3.41 -10.05 -24.59
CA ALA A 93 -3.29 -10.47 -23.19
C ALA A 93 -2.14 -9.73 -22.50
N VAL A 94 -0.96 -9.67 -23.15
CA VAL A 94 0.20 -8.92 -22.63
C VAL A 94 -0.12 -7.43 -22.49
N THR A 95 -0.68 -6.82 -23.53
CA THR A 95 -1.05 -5.40 -23.52
C THR A 95 -2.05 -5.09 -22.41
N THR A 96 -3.07 -5.94 -22.22
CA THR A 96 -4.08 -5.77 -21.17
C THR A 96 -3.47 -5.90 -19.79
N ALA A 97 -2.62 -6.91 -19.57
CA ALA A 97 -1.94 -7.14 -18.30
C ALA A 97 -1.02 -5.97 -17.93
N VAL A 98 -0.19 -5.50 -18.87
CA VAL A 98 0.73 -4.36 -18.64
C VAL A 98 -0.06 -3.08 -18.39
N LYS A 99 -1.11 -2.80 -19.17
CA LYS A 99 -1.96 -1.61 -18.97
C LYS A 99 -2.63 -1.62 -17.59
N LYS A 100 -3.15 -2.77 -17.15
CA LYS A 100 -3.74 -2.92 -15.81
C LYS A 100 -2.69 -2.75 -14.71
N ALA A 101 -1.49 -3.32 -14.88
CA ALA A 101 -0.39 -3.19 -13.92
C ALA A 101 0.08 -1.74 -13.79
N LEU A 102 0.25 -1.02 -14.90
CA LEU A 102 0.65 0.39 -14.89
C LEU A 102 -0.39 1.26 -14.19
N ARG A 103 -1.68 1.06 -14.49
CA ARG A 103 -2.76 1.80 -13.81
C ARG A 103 -2.78 1.53 -12.31
N LEU A 104 -2.65 0.26 -11.89
CA LEU A 104 -2.59 -0.09 -10.48
C LEU A 104 -1.39 0.55 -9.79
N ASN A 105 -0.19 0.44 -10.37
CA ASN A 105 1.02 1.05 -9.80
C ASN A 105 0.87 2.56 -9.69
N ARG A 106 0.31 3.23 -10.70
CA ARG A 106 0.05 4.66 -10.62
C ARG A 106 -1.00 5.02 -9.55
N ALA A 107 -2.02 4.18 -9.36
CA ALA A 107 -3.07 4.40 -8.37
C ALA A 107 -2.59 4.26 -6.92
N ILE A 108 -1.48 3.54 -6.69
CA ILE A 108 -0.87 3.38 -5.36
C ILE A 108 0.41 4.22 -5.19
N GLN A 109 0.68 5.16 -6.10
CA GLN A 109 1.83 6.06 -5.97
C GLN A 109 1.48 7.20 -5.01
N GLY A 110 2.38 7.49 -4.07
CA GLY A 110 2.29 8.65 -3.18
C GLY A 110 2.36 9.97 -3.95
N HIS A 111 1.79 11.03 -3.39
CA HIS A 111 1.76 12.36 -4.04
C HIS A 111 3.15 12.99 -4.23
N ASP A 112 4.13 12.56 -3.44
CA ASP A 112 5.55 12.92 -3.54
C ASP A 112 6.33 12.04 -4.55
N GLY A 113 5.64 11.12 -5.23
CA GLY A 113 6.18 10.27 -6.29
C GLY A 113 6.76 8.93 -5.83
N HIS A 114 6.86 8.65 -4.53
CA HIS A 114 7.32 7.33 -4.06
C HIS A 114 6.21 6.28 -4.13
N TRP A 115 6.56 5.01 -3.98
CA TRP A 115 5.60 3.93 -3.77
C TRP A 115 5.62 3.51 -2.30
N PRO A 116 4.57 3.89 -1.53
CA PRO A 116 4.43 3.43 -0.17
C PRO A 116 4.35 1.91 -0.13
N ALA A 117 4.99 1.31 0.87
CA ALA A 117 4.93 -0.12 1.12
C ALA A 117 5.15 -0.40 2.61
N GLU A 118 4.49 -1.42 3.12
CA GLU A 118 4.91 -2.12 4.33
C GLU A 118 6.27 -2.75 4.04
N ASN A 119 7.34 -2.06 4.39
CA ASN A 119 8.65 -2.68 4.46
C ASN A 119 8.72 -3.49 5.75
N ALA A 120 8.10 -4.68 5.74
CA ALA A 120 8.40 -5.73 6.69
C ALA A 120 9.83 -6.20 6.42
N GLY A 121 10.82 -5.49 6.98
CA GLY A 121 12.19 -5.97 7.05
C GLY A 121 12.28 -7.28 7.83
N PRO A 122 13.49 -7.72 8.22
CA PRO A 122 13.60 -8.81 9.17
C PRO A 122 12.74 -8.50 10.40
N MET A 123 11.88 -9.42 10.85
CA MET A 123 11.09 -9.26 12.09
C MET A 123 11.95 -9.22 13.37
N PHE A 124 13.26 -9.11 13.19
CA PHE A 124 14.30 -8.92 14.18
C PHE A 124 15.29 -7.92 13.57
N PHE A 125 15.13 -6.64 13.87
CA PHE A 125 16.24 -5.72 13.68
C PHE A 125 17.24 -5.97 14.82
N THR A 126 18.45 -6.40 14.48
CA THR A 126 19.58 -6.25 15.40
C THR A 126 19.63 -4.76 15.76
N PRO A 127 19.64 -4.36 17.04
CA PRO A 127 19.76 -2.95 17.38
C PRO A 127 20.99 -2.38 16.67
N PRO A 128 20.91 -1.24 15.98
CA PRO A 128 22.11 -0.56 15.54
C PRO A 128 22.93 -0.28 16.80
N LEU A 129 24.16 -0.80 16.84
CA LEU A 129 25.12 -0.56 17.92
C LEU A 129 25.34 0.95 18.01
N VAL A 130 24.64 1.60 18.94
CA VAL A 130 24.91 2.99 19.31
C VAL A 130 26.05 2.93 20.34
N TYR A 131 27.28 3.11 19.88
CA TYR A 131 28.40 3.43 20.76
C TYR A 131 28.27 4.90 21.15
N PHE A 132 28.04 5.17 22.44
CA PHE A 132 28.27 6.49 23.03
C PHE A 132 29.73 6.54 23.52
N HIS A 133 30.45 7.61 23.19
CA HIS A 133 31.80 7.90 23.67
C HIS A 133 31.71 8.77 24.93
#